data_AF-A0A3C0HHK4-F1
#
_entry.id   AF-A0A3C0HHK4-F1
#
_cell.length_a   1.000
_cell.length_b   1.000
_cell.length_c   1.000
_cell.angle_alpha   90.00
_cell.angle_beta   90.00
_cell.angle_gamma   90.00
#
_symmetry.space_group_name_H-M   'P 1'
#
loop_
_entity.id
_entity.type
_entity.pdbx_description
1 polymer ?
#
loop_
_entity_poly.entity_id
_entity_poly.type
_entity_poly.pdbx_seq_one_letter_code
_entity_poly.pdbx_strand_id
1 'polypeptide(L)' 'MSAVAPAITLIEAITQALAWEMTNDPAVLVLGEDVGVNGGVFRATAGLQMRFGVDRVLDTPLDETTIAGLTVGLATQGMK' A
#
# COMPACT_ATOMS: atom_id res chain seq x y z
N MET A 1 -15.51 -3.18 30.87
CA MET A 1 -14.23 -2.47 30.66
C MET A 1 -13.89 -2.62 29.18
N SER A 2 -13.90 -1.54 28.41
CA SER A 2 -13.49 -1.60 27.00
C SER A 2 -11.98 -1.81 26.97
N ALA A 3 -11.52 -2.88 26.29
CA ALA A 3 -10.10 -3.13 26.15
C ALA A 3 -9.47 -2.01 25.32
N VAL A 4 -8.46 -1.34 25.86
CA VAL A 4 -7.63 -0.41 25.09
C VAL A 4 -6.85 -1.25 24.08
N ALA A 5 -6.95 -0.92 22.81
CA ALA A 5 -6.17 -1.57 21.76
C ALA A 5 -4.67 -1.48 22.11
N PRO A 6 -3.89 -2.54 21.87
CA PRO A 6 -2.45 -2.51 22.13
C PRO A 6 -1.81 -1.30 21.42
N ALA A 7 -0.85 -0.67 22.08
CA ALA A 7 -0.12 0.44 21.49
C ALA A 7 0.61 -0.05 20.23
N ILE A 8 0.49 0.71 19.15
CA ILE A 8 1.15 0.47 17.88
C ILE A 8 2.02 1.67 17.51
N THR A 9 3.07 1.41 16.75
CA THR A 9 3.89 2.43 16.13
C THR A 9 3.13 3.12 15.00
N LEU A 10 3.60 4.31 14.59
CA LEU A 10 3.02 5.02 13.45
C LEU A 10 3.07 4.18 12.15
N ILE A 11 4.17 3.45 11.94
CA ILE A 11 4.33 2.64 10.72
C ILE A 11 3.38 1.46 10.68
N GLU A 12 3.13 0.83 11.83
CA GLU A 12 2.12 -0.23 11.95
C GLU A 12 0.72 0.33 11.71
N ALA A 13 0.42 1.54 12.20
CA ALA A 13 -0.85 2.20 11.94
C ALA A 13 -1.06 2.48 10.43
N ILE A 14 -0.03 2.96 9.73
CA ILE A 14 -0.07 3.15 8.27
C ILE A 14 -0.30 1.82 7.55
N THR A 15 0.46 0.78 7.91
CA THR A 15 0.33 -0.55 7.30
C THR A 15 -1.08 -1.13 7.51
N GLN A 16 -1.64 -0.96 8.71
CA GLN A 16 -2.99 -1.41 9.06
C GLN A 16 -4.07 -0.63 8.29
N ALA A 17 -3.90 0.69 8.13
CA ALA A 17 -4.82 1.51 7.36
C ALA A 17 -4.85 1.09 5.88
N LEU A 18 -3.68 0.93 5.25
CA LEU A 18 -3.57 0.42 3.87
C LEU A 18 -4.19 -0.96 3.73
N ALA A 19 -3.88 -1.88 4.65
CA ALA A 19 -4.44 -3.23 4.63
C ALA A 19 -5.96 -3.24 4.80
N TRP A 20 -6.51 -2.33 5.60
CA TRP A 20 -7.95 -2.18 5.76
C TRP A 20 -8.59 -1.72 4.45
N GLU A 21 -8.10 -0.64 3.84
CA GLU A 21 -8.64 -0.13 2.57
C GLU A 21 -8.57 -1.18 1.46
N MET A 22 -7.41 -1.81 1.28
CA MET A 22 -7.21 -2.86 0.27
C MET A 22 -8.10 -4.09 0.45
N THR A 23 -8.52 -4.39 1.69
CA THR A 23 -9.46 -5.48 1.99
C THR A 23 -10.89 -5.10 1.63
N ASN A 24 -11.29 -3.85 1.86
CA ASN A 24 -12.66 -3.39 1.68
C ASN A 24 -12.95 -2.93 0.25
N ASP A 25 -11.92 -2.51 -0.49
CA ASP A 25 -12.07 -2.02 -1.85
C ASP A 25 -11.06 -2.71 -2.81
N PRO A 26 -11.55 -3.50 -3.79
CA PRO A 26 -10.68 -4.14 -4.77
C PRO A 26 -9.99 -3.16 -5.73
N ALA A 27 -10.46 -1.91 -5.82
CA ALA A 27 -9.88 -0.88 -6.67
C ALA A 27 -8.63 -0.20 -6.04
N VAL A 28 -8.40 -0.36 -4.74
CA VAL A 28 -7.25 0.25 -4.03
C VAL A 28 -5.98 -0.53 -4.30
N LEU A 29 -4.92 0.08 -4.80
CA LEU A 29 -3.62 -0.57 -4.95
C LEU A 29 -2.49 0.28 -4.38
N VAL A 30 -1.32 -0.33 -4.22
CA VAL A 30 -0.11 0.34 -3.76
C VAL A 30 0.94 0.20 -4.85
N LEU A 31 1.49 1.30 -5.33
CA LEU A 31 2.59 1.30 -6.29
C LEU A 31 3.68 2.29 -5.86
N GLY A 32 4.93 1.94 -6.10
CA GLY A 32 6.07 2.81 -5.79
C GLY A 32 7.38 2.04 -5.68
N GLU A 33 8.41 2.74 -5.26
CA GLU A 33 9.76 2.19 -5.13
C GLU A 33 9.87 1.36 -3.85
N ASP A 34 10.36 0.12 -3.97
CA ASP A 34 10.55 -0.85 -2.89
C ASP A 34 9.29 -1.23 -2.08
N VAL A 35 8.09 -0.82 -2.49
CA VAL A 35 6.85 -1.05 -1.72
C VAL A 35 6.36 -2.50 -1.75
N GLY A 36 6.85 -3.32 -2.69
CA GLY A 36 6.44 -4.70 -2.92
C GLY A 36 7.09 -5.68 -1.93
N VAL A 37 8.01 -6.51 -2.42
CA VAL A 37 8.64 -7.59 -1.61
C VAL A 37 9.36 -7.02 -0.39
N ASN A 38 10.03 -5.87 -0.55
CA ASN A 38 10.73 -5.21 0.55
C ASN A 38 9.75 -4.54 1.54
N GLY A 39 8.52 -4.20 1.13
CA GLY A 39 7.55 -3.57 2.02
C GLY A 39 7.87 -2.11 2.38
N GLY A 40 8.69 -1.46 1.55
CA GLY A 40 9.15 -0.09 1.70
C GLY A 40 10.39 0.04 2.59
N VAL A 41 11.20 1.06 2.33
CA VAL A 41 12.42 1.37 3.11
C VAL A 41 12.13 1.62 4.60
N PHE A 42 10.93 2.13 4.91
CA PHE A 42 10.43 2.32 6.28
C PHE A 42 9.53 1.19 6.79
N ARG A 43 9.26 0.15 5.98
CA ARG A 43 8.34 -0.95 6.30
C ARG A 43 6.84 -0.58 6.35
N ALA A 44 6.44 0.49 5.67
CA ALA A 44 5.04 0.96 5.62
C ALA A 44 4.07 -0.01 4.91
N THR A 45 4.59 -0.88 4.05
CA THR A 45 3.81 -1.81 3.22
C THR A 45 4.24 -3.26 3.47
N ALA A 46 4.90 -3.52 4.60
CA ALA A 46 5.41 -4.83 4.96
C ALA A 46 4.30 -5.90 4.96
N GLY A 47 4.52 -6.98 4.19
CA GLY A 47 3.60 -8.10 4.09
C GLY A 47 2.35 -7.86 3.25
N LEU A 48 2.10 -6.64 2.74
CA LEU A 48 0.91 -6.35 1.93
C LEU A 48 0.95 -7.11 0.60
N GLN A 49 2.10 -7.19 -0.09
CA GLN A 49 2.19 -7.93 -1.36
C GLN A 49 1.94 -9.43 -1.16
N MET A 50 2.44 -10.03 -0.07
CA MET A 50 2.15 -11.43 0.25
C MET A 50 0.66 -11.68 0.50
N ARG A 51 -0.06 -10.68 1.06
CA ARG A 51 -1.48 -10.79 1.40
C ARG A 51 -2.41 -10.51 0.21
N PHE A 52 -2.09 -9.50 -0.61
CA PHE A 52 -2.98 -9.00 -1.68
C PHE A 52 -2.52 -9.33 -3.10
N GLY A 53 -1.31 -9.88 -3.25
CA GLY A 53 -0.74 -10.28 -4.54
C GLY A 53 0.02 -9.17 -5.25
N VAL A 54 0.80 -9.59 -6.25
CA VAL A 54 1.68 -8.73 -7.06
C VAL A 54 0.90 -7.75 -7.93
N ASP A 55 -0.38 -8.00 -8.21
CA ASP A 55 -1.23 -7.10 -9.02
C ASP A 55 -1.79 -5.93 -8.20
N ARG A 56 -1.64 -5.95 -6.87
CA ARG A 56 -2.20 -4.95 -5.94
C ARG A 56 -1.14 -4.22 -5.13
N VAL A 57 0.09 -4.73 -5.07
CA VAL A 57 1.25 -4.08 -4.44
C VAL A 57 2.45 -4.22 -5.37
N LEU A 58 2.80 -3.15 -6.07
CA LEU A 58 3.71 -3.17 -7.22
C LEU A 58 4.96 -2.35 -6.97
N ASP A 59 6.13 -2.97 -7.18
CA ASP A 59 7.39 -2.23 -7.29
C ASP A 59 7.46 -1.52 -8.66
N THR A 60 7.84 -0.25 -8.66
CA THR A 60 8.04 0.55 -9.87
C THR A 60 9.53 0.79 -10.14
N PRO A 61 9.92 1.17 -11.38
CA PRO A 61 11.22 1.77 -11.63
C PRO A 61 11.46 3.02 -10.77
N LEU A 62 12.74 3.39 -10.60
CA LEU A 62 13.17 4.64 -9.97
C LEU A 62 12.91 5.82 -10.92
N ASP A 63 11.64 6.19 -11.07
CA ASP A 63 11.16 7.30 -11.89
C ASP A 63 9.83 7.83 -11.35
N GLU A 64 9.92 8.91 -10.59
CA GLU A 64 8.79 9.52 -9.91
C GLU A 64 7.78 10.14 -10.89
N THR A 65 8.23 10.55 -12.08
CA THR A 65 7.33 11.08 -13.12
C THR A 65 6.46 9.97 -13.68
N THR A 66 7.03 8.79 -13.90
CA THR A 66 6.29 7.60 -14.31
C THR A 66 5.31 7.15 -13.23
N ILE A 67 5.73 7.11 -11.96
CA ILE A 67 4.85 6.78 -10.82
C ILE A 67 3.64 7.73 -10.78
N ALA A 68 3.87 9.04 -10.88
CA ALA A 68 2.81 10.04 -10.87
C ALA A 68 1.87 9.89 -12.08
N GLY A 69 2.42 9.75 -13.29
CA GLY A 69 1.64 9.61 -14.52
C GLY A 69 0.76 8.36 -14.54
N LEU A 70 1.32 7.21 -14.10
CA LEU A 70 0.57 5.96 -13.94
C LEU A 70 -0.57 6.12 -12.94
N THR A 71 -0.30 6.72 -11.77
CA THR A 71 -1.31 6.95 -10.73
C THR A 71 -2.48 7.80 -11.24
N VAL A 72 -2.20 8.87 -11.99
CA VAL A 72 -3.26 9.68 -12.62
C VAL A 72 -4.07 8.85 -13.60
N GLY A 73 -3.43 8.10 -14.49
CA GLY A 73 -4.11 7.22 -15.44
C GLY A 73 -5.01 6.18 -14.76
N LEU A 74 -4.48 5.47 -13.77
CA LEU A 74 -5.22 4.49 -12.96
C LEU A 74 -6.44 5.14 -12.29
N ALA A 75 -6.28 6.30 -11.66
CA ALA A 75 -7.37 7.04 -11.04
C ALA A 75 -8.47 7.42 -12.05
N THR A 76 -8.11 7.81 -13.29
CA THR A 76 -9.12 8.09 -14.33
C THR A 76 -9.93 6.86 -14.75
N GLN A 77 -9.37 5.66 -14.55
CA GLN A 77 -10.04 4.38 -14.83
C GLN A 77 -10.80 3.82 -13.62
N GLY A 78 -10.90 4.57 -12.51
CA GLY A 78 -11.65 4.18 -11.32
C GLY A 78 -10.85 3.38 -10.29
N MET A 79 -9.54 3.25 -10.48
CA MET A 79 -8.65 2.70 -9.45
C MET A 79 -8.38 3.75 -8.37
N LYS A 80 -7.88 3.30 -7.21
CA LYS A 80 -7.59 4.14 -6.04
C LYS A 80 -6.20 3.86 -5.50
#